data_AF-A0A5C8S9F9-F1
#
_entry.id   AF-A0A5C8S9F9-F1
#
_cell.length_a   1.000
_cell.length_b   1.000
_cell.length_c   1.000
_cell.angle_alpha   90.00
_cell.angle_beta   90.00
_cell.angle_gamma   90.00
#
_symmetry.space_group_name_H-M   'P 1'
#
loop_
_entity.id
_entity.type
_entity.pdbx_description
1 polymer ?
#
loop_
_entity_poly.entity_id
_entity_poly.type
_entity_poly.pdbx_seq_one_letter_code
_entity_poly.pdbx_strand_id
1 'polypeptide(L)'
;MKIAEWPLPDVRIVCLKCGLESTIPRDEIEVVFGPDTDLFSLRQEMTASCVPTKNEVCQSRLADALLVQAINQPDLAKVVDKSLLPAAREWREKLGMKMSEFDSSGS
;
A
#
# COMPACT_ATOMS: atom_id res chain seq x y z
N MET A 1 8.11 4.10 0.93
CA MET A 1 8.04 3.00 -0.07
C MET A 1 7.91 3.67 -1.42
N LYS A 2 8.71 3.27 -2.39
CA LYS A 2 8.69 3.85 -3.74
C LYS A 2 7.46 3.36 -4.51
N ILE A 3 7.03 4.13 -5.53
CA ILE A 3 5.92 3.72 -6.41
C ILE A 3 6.25 2.38 -7.12
N ALA A 4 7.50 2.20 -7.55
CA ALA A 4 7.94 0.95 -8.18
C ALA A 4 7.93 -0.26 -7.23
N GLU A 5 7.97 -0.05 -5.92
CA GLU A 5 7.94 -1.11 -4.90
C GLU A 5 6.51 -1.49 -4.48
N TRP A 6 5.51 -0.73 -4.93
CA TRP A 6 4.11 -0.98 -4.63
C TRP A 6 3.58 -2.12 -5.52
N PRO A 7 3.20 -3.27 -4.95
CA PRO A 7 2.91 -4.46 -5.74
C PRO A 7 1.48 -4.48 -6.31
N LEU A 8 0.59 -3.60 -5.83
CA LEU A 8 -0.81 -3.59 -6.26
C LEU A 8 -1.01 -2.67 -7.48
N PRO A 9 -2.00 -2.95 -8.35
CA PRO A 9 -2.28 -2.13 -9.52
C PRO A 9 -2.73 -0.71 -9.16
N ASP A 10 -3.37 -0.55 -8.00
CA ASP A 10 -3.90 0.73 -7.54
C ASP A 10 -3.29 1.15 -6.21
N VAL A 11 -3.18 2.46 -6.02
CA VAL A 11 -2.85 3.10 -4.75
C VAL A 11 -4.12 3.73 -4.19
N ARG A 12 -4.60 3.19 -3.07
CA ARG A 12 -5.76 3.74 -2.36
C ARG A 12 -5.32 4.61 -1.18
N ILE A 13 -5.81 5.84 -1.13
CA ILE A 13 -5.55 6.79 -0.06
C ILE A 13 -6.85 7.13 0.63
N VAL A 14 -6.83 7.10 1.96
CA VAL A 14 -7.99 7.43 2.79
C VAL A 14 -7.65 8.61 3.68
N CYS A 15 -8.48 9.64 3.64
CA CYS A 15 -8.44 10.73 4.60
C CYS A 15 -8.87 10.22 5.98
N LEU A 16 -8.03 10.44 6.99
CA LEU A 16 -8.32 10.03 8.37
C LEU A 16 -9.41 10.89 9.04
N LYS A 17 -9.73 12.05 8.47
CA LYS A 17 -10.72 12.98 9.03
C LYS A 17 -12.11 12.77 8.47
N CYS A 18 -12.26 12.80 7.14
CA CYS A 18 -13.58 12.68 6.50
C CYS A 18 -13.85 11.29 5.92
N GLY A 19 -12.88 10.38 5.93
CA GLY A 19 -13.02 9.05 5.36
C GLY A 19 -13.04 9.01 3.83
N LEU A 20 -12.86 10.14 3.15
CA LEU A 20 -12.81 10.19 1.69
C LEU A 20 -11.70 9.28 1.17
N GLU A 21 -12.05 8.38 0.26
CA GLU A 21 -11.14 7.48 -0.41
C GLU A 21 -10.85 8.00 -1.82
N SER A 22 -9.58 7.95 -2.22
CA SER A 22 -9.14 8.19 -3.58
C SER A 22 -8.33 6.99 -4.05
N THR A 23 -8.71 6.44 -5.19
CA THR A 23 -8.06 5.31 -5.83
C THR A 23 -7.41 5.82 -7.11
N ILE A 24 -6.11 5.59 -7.25
CA ILE A 24 -5.35 6.03 -8.41
C ILE A 24 -4.52 4.85 -8.93
N PRO A 25 -4.57 4.56 -10.24
CA PRO A 25 -3.71 3.53 -10.83
C PRO A 25 -2.23 3.82 -10.59
N ARG A 26 -1.46 2.79 -10.20
CA ARG A 26 -0.03 2.89 -9.88
C ARG A 26 0.79 3.38 -11.07
N ASP A 27 0.43 2.93 -12.28
CA ASP A 27 1.07 3.30 -13.54
C ASP A 27 0.87 4.78 -13.87
N GLU A 28 -0.32 5.33 -13.65
CA GLU A 28 -0.58 6.77 -13.81
C GLU A 28 0.30 7.60 -12.86
N ILE A 29 0.41 7.19 -11.59
CA ILE A 29 1.28 7.86 -10.60
C ILE A 29 2.75 7.76 -11.04
N GLU A 30 3.18 6.59 -11.51
CA GLU A 30 4.55 6.36 -11.98
C GLU A 30 4.90 7.26 -13.18
N VAL A 31 3.96 7.46 -14.11
CA VAL A 31 4.15 8.37 -15.28
C VAL A 31 4.32 9.82 -14.84
N VAL A 32 3.53 10.29 -13.86
CA VAL A 32 3.53 11.70 -13.45
C VAL A 32 4.71 12.02 -12.54
N PHE A 33 5.02 11.16 -11.58
CA PHE A 33 5.99 11.44 -10.51
C PHE A 33 7.30 10.67 -10.63
N GLY A 34 7.36 9.68 -11.52
CA GLY A 34 8.50 8.79 -11.68
C GLY A 34 8.52 7.63 -10.66
N PRO A 35 9.11 6.47 -11.01
CA PRO A 35 9.08 5.24 -10.21
C PRO A 35 9.75 5.37 -8.83
N ASP A 36 10.74 6.25 -8.71
CA ASP A 36 11.54 6.45 -7.50
C ASP A 36 10.92 7.43 -6.49
N THR A 37 9.74 7.97 -6.78
CA THR A 37 9.04 8.85 -5.86
C THR A 37 8.45 8.05 -4.70
N ASP A 38 8.58 8.58 -3.47
CA ASP A 38 8.00 7.94 -2.29
C ASP A 38 6.49 8.21 -2.23
N LEU A 39 5.70 7.15 -2.09
CA LEU A 39 4.23 7.23 -1.96
C LEU A 39 3.79 8.08 -0.76
N PHE A 40 4.62 8.23 0.28
CA PHE A 40 4.34 9.11 1.40
C PHE A 40 4.33 10.59 1.00
N SER A 41 5.20 10.98 0.07
CA SER A 41 5.32 12.36 -0.40
C SER A 41 4.14 12.81 -1.25
N LEU A 42 3.44 11.87 -1.90
CA LEU A 42 2.29 12.14 -2.77
C LEU A 42 0.98 12.41 -2.02
N ARG A 43 0.97 12.19 -0.70
CA ARG A 43 -0.24 12.31 0.13
C ARG A 43 -0.91 13.67 0.06
N GLN A 44 -0.13 14.75 -0.09
CA GLN A 44 -0.67 16.10 -0.20
C GLN A 44 -1.38 16.34 -1.54
N GLU A 45 -0.82 15.83 -2.63
CA GLU A 45 -1.40 15.99 -3.97
C GLU A 45 -2.63 15.10 -4.16
N MET A 46 -2.58 13.86 -3.68
CA MET A 46 -3.65 12.89 -3.85
C MET A 46 -4.84 13.12 -2.90
N THR A 47 -4.72 14.04 -1.93
CA THR A 47 -5.83 14.50 -1.09
C THR A 47 -6.20 15.95 -1.38
N ALA A 48 -5.83 16.51 -2.52
CA ALA A 48 -6.14 17.90 -2.89
C ALA A 48 -7.66 18.21 -2.92
N SER A 49 -8.51 17.20 -3.08
CA SER A 49 -9.98 17.28 -3.00
C SER A 49 -10.55 17.19 -1.57
N CYS A 50 -9.70 16.89 -0.58
CA CYS A 50 -9.99 17.13 0.83
C CYS A 50 -10.13 18.64 1.00
N VAL A 51 -11.28 19.12 1.49
CA VAL A 51 -11.45 20.52 1.88
C VAL A 51 -11.16 20.61 3.38
N PRO A 52 -9.89 20.74 3.81
CA PRO A 52 -9.62 21.05 5.20
C PRO A 52 -10.22 22.42 5.52
N THR A 53 -10.67 22.60 6.76
CA THR A 53 -10.95 23.95 7.24
C THR A 53 -9.64 24.75 7.26
N LYS A 54 -9.72 26.09 7.24
CA LYS A 54 -8.62 27.05 6.98
C LYS A 54 -7.31 26.84 7.79
N ASN A 55 -7.33 26.00 8.83
CA ASN A 55 -6.22 25.74 9.76
C ASN A 55 -5.83 24.26 9.90
N GLU A 56 -6.33 23.35 9.06
CA GLU A 56 -6.06 21.91 9.23
C GLU A 56 -5.27 21.31 8.07
N VAL A 57 -4.24 20.53 8.41
CA VAL A 57 -3.53 19.72 7.42
C VAL A 57 -4.33 18.42 7.23
N CYS A 58 -4.72 18.10 6.00
CA CYS A 58 -5.42 16.84 5.72
C CYS A 58 -4.48 15.66 6.06
N GLN A 59 -4.84 14.87 7.07
CA GLN A 59 -4.12 13.66 7.44
C GLN A 59 -4.66 12.48 6.65
N SER A 60 -3.79 11.77 5.94
CA SER A 60 -4.17 10.63 5.11
C SER A 60 -3.28 9.42 5.35
N ARG A 61 -3.80 8.25 5.00
CA ARG A 61 -3.08 6.97 5.01
C ARG A 61 -3.24 6.24 3.69
N LEU A 62 -2.26 5.40 3.38
CA LEU A 62 -2.41 4.37 2.34
C LEU A 62 -3.30 3.27 2.92
N ALA A 63 -4.44 2.99 2.28
CA ALA A 63 -5.44 2.05 2.78
C ALA A 63 -4.88 0.63 2.85
N ASP A 64 -4.11 0.24 1.83
CA ASP A 64 -3.61 -1.12 1.66
C ASP A 64 -2.17 -1.29 2.16
N ALA A 65 -1.63 -0.34 2.93
CA ALA A 65 -0.26 -0.43 3.43
C ALA A 65 0.01 -1.71 4.23
N LEU A 66 -0.95 -2.15 5.06
CA LEU A 66 -0.83 -3.40 5.82
C LEU A 66 -0.94 -4.63 4.93
N LEU A 67 -1.76 -4.59 3.88
CA LEU A 67 -1.83 -5.67 2.90
C LEU A 67 -0.53 -5.76 2.10
N VAL A 68 0.01 -4.63 1.64
CA VAL A 68 1.29 -4.58 0.94
C VAL A 68 2.45 -5.04 1.85
N GLN A 69 2.45 -4.65 3.12
CA GLN A 69 3.39 -5.19 4.10
C GLN A 69 3.22 -6.71 4.20
N ALA A 70 1.99 -7.22 4.29
CA ALA A 70 1.71 -8.64 4.36
C ALA A 70 2.14 -9.39 3.09
N ILE A 71 2.02 -8.81 1.89
CA ILE A 71 2.45 -9.38 0.60
C ILE A 71 3.98 -9.47 0.55
N ASN A 72 4.67 -8.37 0.86
CA ASN A 72 6.13 -8.26 0.73
C ASN A 72 6.89 -8.93 1.87
N GLN A 73 6.22 -9.28 2.98
CA GLN A 73 6.89 -9.89 4.12
C GLN A 73 7.23 -11.36 3.85
N PRO A 74 8.51 -11.75 3.93
CA PRO A 74 8.92 -13.15 3.73
C PRO A 74 8.56 -14.04 4.93
N ASP A 75 8.66 -13.47 6.13
CA ASP A 75 8.36 -14.17 7.39
C ASP A 75 6.93 -13.85 7.86
N LEU A 76 6.03 -14.83 7.70
CA LEU A 76 4.62 -14.68 8.05
C LEU A 76 4.39 -14.39 9.54
N ALA A 77 5.33 -14.75 10.42
CA ALA A 77 5.23 -14.45 11.85
C ALA A 77 5.38 -12.95 12.15
N LYS A 78 6.02 -12.20 11.23
CA LYS A 78 6.25 -10.76 11.32
C LYS A 78 5.21 -9.91 10.57
N VAL A 79 4.18 -10.53 10.01
CA VAL A 79 3.05 -9.78 9.43
C VAL A 79 2.28 -9.10 10.56
N VAL A 80 2.05 -7.79 10.42
CA VAL A 80 1.43 -6.96 11.48
C VAL A 80 -0.01 -7.38 11.72
N ASP A 81 -0.77 -7.58 10.63
CA ASP A 81 -2.16 -8.05 10.69
C ASP A 81 -2.30 -9.41 10.01
N LYS A 82 -2.35 -10.46 10.84
CA LYS A 82 -2.45 -11.85 10.37
C LYS A 82 -3.78 -12.14 9.67
N SER A 83 -4.82 -11.34 9.87
CA SER A 83 -6.10 -11.52 9.17
C SER A 83 -5.99 -11.25 7.66
N LEU A 84 -4.95 -10.51 7.23
CA LEU A 84 -4.67 -10.20 5.84
C LEU A 84 -3.88 -11.29 5.11
N LEU A 85 -3.41 -12.34 5.81
CA LEU A 85 -2.62 -13.42 5.21
C LEU A 85 -3.33 -14.15 4.04
N PRO A 86 -4.64 -14.45 4.08
CA PRO A 86 -5.33 -15.05 2.94
C PRO A 86 -5.31 -14.15 1.70
N ALA A 87 -5.67 -12.88 1.86
CA ALA A 87 -5.63 -11.90 0.78
C ALA A 87 -4.21 -11.70 0.23
N ALA A 88 -3.20 -11.66 1.11
CA ALA A 88 -1.81 -11.54 0.70
C ALA A 88 -1.34 -12.76 -0.12
N ARG A 89 -1.79 -13.98 0.21
CA ARG A 89 -1.49 -15.19 -0.59
C ARG A 89 -2.08 -15.11 -1.99
N GLU A 90 -3.36 -14.76 -2.11
CA GLU A 90 -4.01 -14.58 -3.42
C GLU A 90 -3.28 -13.57 -4.30
N TRP A 91 -2.83 -12.46 -3.71
CA TRP A 91 -2.07 -11.45 -4.44
C TRP A 91 -0.67 -11.94 -4.84
N ARG A 92 0.05 -12.65 -3.97
CA ARG A 92 1.36 -13.23 -4.34
C ARG A 92 1.25 -14.19 -5.52
N GLU A 93 0.21 -15.02 -5.55
CA GLU A 93 -0.07 -15.92 -6.67
C GLU A 93 -0.31 -15.14 -7.97
N LYS A 94 -1.18 -14.12 -7.94
CA LYS A 94 -1.46 -13.25 -9.10
C LYS A 94 -0.21 -12.52 -9.60
N LEU A 95 0.67 -12.13 -8.69
CA LEU A 95 1.91 -11.41 -8.99
C LEU A 95 3.06 -12.35 -9.40
N GLY A 96 2.85 -13.67 -9.39
CA GLY A 96 3.91 -14.65 -9.66
C GLY A 96 5.05 -14.64 -8.64
N MET A 97 4.81 -14.11 -7.44
CA MET A 97 5.78 -14.10 -6.36
C MET A 97 5.91 -15.52 -5.81
N LYS A 98 7.02 -16.20 -6.13
CA LYS A 98 7.36 -17.47 -5.48
C LYS A 98 7.49 -17.20 -3.99
N MET A 99 6.61 -17.76 -3.17
CA MET A 99 6.87 -17.87 -1.74
C MET A 99 8.18 -18.65 -1.62
N SER A 100 9.24 -17.97 -1.18
CA SER A 100 10.45 -18.66 -0.76
C SER A 100 10.02 -19.59 0.37
N GLU A 101 9.97 -20.89 0.05
CA GLU A 101 9.61 -21.96 0.95
C GLU A 101 10.53 -21.90 2.18
N PHE A 102 10.07 -21.26 3.25
CA PHE A 102 10.46 -21.62 4.60
C PHE A 102 9.41 -22.60 5.15
N ASP A 103 9.11 -23.62 4.35
CA ASP A 103 8.86 -24.94 4.88
C ASP A 103 10.23 -25.54 5.18
N SER A 104 10.75 -25.33 6.39
CA SER A 104 11.70 -26.25 7.03
C SER A 104 12.08 -25.79 8.44
N SER A 105 11.83 -26.70 9.39
CA SER A 105 12.36 -26.83 10.76
C SER A 105 11.47 -26.24 11.86
N GLY A 106 10.83 -27.01 12.75
CA GLY A 106 10.91 -28.44 12.99
C GLY A 106 10.54 -28.77 14.45
N SER A 107 10.01 -29.99 14.62
CA SER A 107 9.69 -30.72 15.87
C SER A 107 8.34 -30.44 16.52
#